data_AF-A0A538QRP1-F1
#
_entry.id   AF-A0A538QRP1-F1
#
_cell.length_a   1.000
_cell.length_b   1.000
_cell.length_c   1.000
_cell.angle_alpha   90.00
_cell.angle_beta   90.00
_cell.angle_gamma   90.00
#
_symmetry.space_group_name_H-M   'P 1'
#
loop_
_entity.id
_entity.type
_entity.pdbx_description
1 polymer ?
#
loop_
_entity_poly.entity_id
_entity_poly.type
_entity_poly.pdbx_seq_one_letter_code
_entity_poly.pdbx_strand_id
1 'polypeptide(L)'
;MPKRPPRVVRELPIPGDLRGPGPTLALEIPAHDATCRGELWHADVLSLLGRLPDASVDLVIADAPYAIAKAEWDEFESLDAYVDWCDTWLAEVARVLAPHGSAYVCGFSEILADVKARSARRFDACRWLVWYYRNKANLGRDFGRSHESILHLRKAAARVDVDAIRIPYNGHTTRYPARIQAVSSQYGGATAKRDRWEPNPLGAKPRDVLEVPVICNGMAEKTPHATQKPEALIEKLILASSAPGQLVVDPFVGSGTTAVVAARLHRAWLAGDADPRYIGLTRDRLSAHQTATTTRPSPRRTSPPRSAPTPLRKARREPIDHHSRPSSSPNTVTSPGQAALDFGQPRASTNEP
;
A
#
# COMPACT_ATOMS: atom_id res chain seq x y z
N MET A 1 38.41 -3.44 -0.30
CA MET A 1 37.56 -4.65 -0.23
C MET A 1 37.44 -5.25 -1.63
N PRO A 2 37.62 -6.56 -1.82
CA PRO A 2 37.38 -7.18 -3.13
C PRO A 2 35.92 -6.95 -3.51
N LYS A 3 35.68 -6.53 -4.77
CA LYS A 3 34.33 -6.40 -5.31
C LYS A 3 33.65 -7.76 -5.17
N ARG A 4 32.50 -7.79 -4.48
CA ARG A 4 31.67 -8.99 -4.40
C ARG A 4 31.45 -9.48 -5.84
N PRO A 5 31.69 -10.78 -6.14
CA PRO A 5 31.50 -11.28 -7.50
C PRO A 5 30.07 -10.94 -7.96
N PRO A 6 29.89 -10.61 -9.25
CA PRO A 6 28.57 -10.32 -9.80
C PRO A 6 27.63 -11.46 -9.44
N ARG A 7 26.48 -11.11 -8.88
CA ARG A 7 25.48 -12.08 -8.43
C ARG A 7 25.03 -12.83 -9.68
N VAL A 8 25.32 -14.12 -9.77
CA VAL A 8 24.78 -14.97 -10.83
C VAL A 8 23.27 -14.90 -10.70
N VAL A 9 22.61 -14.26 -11.65
CA VAL A 9 21.14 -14.25 -11.72
C VAL A 9 20.77 -15.67 -12.10
N ARG A 10 20.23 -16.42 -11.14
CA ARG A 10 19.73 -17.76 -11.42
C ARG A 10 18.54 -17.61 -12.34
N GLU A 11 18.71 -17.99 -13.60
CA GLU A 11 17.61 -18.00 -14.56
C GLU A 11 16.47 -18.85 -14.02
N LEU A 12 15.26 -18.29 -14.08
CA LEU A 12 14.06 -19.01 -13.71
C LEU A 12 13.73 -20.02 -14.81
N PRO A 13 13.47 -21.29 -14.47
CA PRO A 13 13.11 -22.30 -15.47
C PRO A 13 11.75 -21.98 -16.08
N ILE A 14 11.59 -22.29 -17.37
CA ILE A 14 10.28 -22.26 -18.03
C ILE A 14 9.57 -23.59 -17.73
N PRO A 15 8.40 -23.58 -17.07
CA PRO A 15 7.60 -24.79 -16.86
C PRO A 15 7.28 -25.48 -18.18
N GLY A 16 7.39 -26.82 -18.23
CA GLY A 16 7.22 -27.59 -19.47
C GLY A 16 5.85 -27.39 -20.13
N ASP A 17 4.81 -27.23 -19.31
CA ASP A 17 3.42 -26.99 -19.70
C ASP A 17 3.15 -25.58 -20.25
N LEU A 18 4.09 -24.64 -20.10
CA LEU A 18 3.95 -23.24 -20.51
C LEU A 18 4.91 -22.83 -21.64
N ARG A 19 5.40 -23.80 -22.42
CA ARG A 19 6.32 -23.55 -23.55
C ARG A 19 5.61 -23.12 -24.84
N GLY A 20 4.29 -23.28 -24.92
CA GLY A 20 3.48 -22.86 -26.06
C GLY A 20 3.11 -21.37 -26.02
N PRO A 21 2.59 -20.81 -27.12
CA PRO A 21 1.98 -19.48 -27.08
C PRO A 21 0.73 -19.51 -26.18
N GLY A 22 0.58 -18.53 -25.29
CA GLY A 22 -0.63 -18.34 -24.49
C GLY A 22 -1.85 -17.91 -25.34
N PRO A 23 -3.05 -17.75 -24.75
CA PRO A 23 -3.34 -17.81 -23.32
C PRO A 23 -3.52 -19.25 -22.78
N THR A 24 -2.85 -19.58 -21.68
CA THR A 24 -2.90 -20.91 -21.03
C THR A 24 -3.27 -20.77 -19.55
N LEU A 25 -4.28 -21.52 -19.08
CA LEU A 25 -4.61 -21.60 -17.65
C LEU A 25 -3.54 -22.42 -16.94
N ALA A 26 -2.77 -21.76 -16.09
CA ALA A 26 -1.59 -22.33 -15.44
C ALA A 26 -1.89 -22.88 -14.03
N LEU A 27 -2.86 -22.32 -13.33
CA LEU A 27 -3.32 -22.82 -12.02
C LEU A 27 -4.76 -22.37 -11.82
N GLU A 28 -5.58 -23.28 -11.32
CA GLU A 28 -6.91 -22.96 -10.81
C GLU A 28 -6.99 -23.41 -9.34
N ILE A 29 -7.41 -22.48 -8.47
CA ILE A 29 -7.79 -22.78 -7.10
C ILE A 29 -9.32 -22.72 -7.05
N PRO A 30 -9.99 -23.87 -6.85
CA PRO A 30 -11.44 -23.89 -6.74
C PRO A 30 -11.89 -23.16 -5.47
N ALA A 31 -13.10 -22.60 -5.51
CA ALA A 31 -13.68 -21.97 -4.35
C ALA A 31 -14.00 -23.01 -3.26
N HIS A 32 -13.25 -22.99 -2.15
CA HIS A 32 -13.72 -23.56 -0.89
C HIS A 32 -14.51 -22.47 -0.15
N ASP A 33 -15.80 -22.73 0.11
CA ASP A 33 -16.76 -21.81 0.75
C ASP A 33 -16.91 -20.43 0.07
N ALA A 34 -17.04 -20.41 -1.26
CA ALA A 34 -17.44 -19.26 -2.10
C ALA A 34 -16.57 -17.98 -2.07
N THR A 35 -15.46 -17.92 -1.31
CA THR A 35 -14.71 -16.66 -1.12
C THR A 35 -13.27 -16.63 -1.66
N CYS A 36 -12.71 -17.76 -2.14
CA CYS A 36 -11.29 -17.84 -2.54
C CYS A 36 -11.06 -18.55 -3.89
N ARG A 37 -11.86 -18.25 -4.92
CA ARG A 37 -11.53 -18.73 -6.28
C ARG A 37 -10.28 -18.01 -6.79
N GLY A 38 -9.37 -18.74 -7.41
CA GLY A 38 -8.12 -18.20 -7.96
C GLY A 38 -7.80 -18.75 -9.34
N GLU A 39 -7.43 -17.89 -10.28
CA GLU A 39 -6.96 -18.29 -11.61
C GLU A 39 -5.64 -17.61 -11.97
N LEU A 40 -4.65 -18.40 -12.38
CA LEU A 40 -3.37 -17.91 -12.88
C LEU A 40 -3.22 -18.26 -14.36
N TRP A 41 -2.89 -17.29 -15.18
CA TRP A 41 -2.83 -17.43 -16.64
C TRP A 41 -1.47 -17.03 -17.20
N HIS A 42 -0.91 -17.86 -18.10
CA HIS A 42 0.14 -17.41 -19.01
C HIS A 42 -0.51 -16.73 -20.20
N ALA A 43 -0.51 -15.39 -20.21
CA ALA A 43 -1.18 -14.57 -21.21
C ALA A 43 -0.61 -13.15 -21.19
N ASP A 44 -0.58 -12.47 -22.34
CA ASP A 44 -0.35 -11.02 -22.36
C ASP A 44 -1.57 -10.27 -21.78
N VAL A 45 -1.35 -9.01 -21.42
CA VAL A 45 -2.36 -8.16 -20.77
C VAL A 45 -3.67 -8.05 -21.57
N LEU A 46 -3.62 -7.92 -22.89
CA LEU A 46 -4.82 -7.75 -23.71
C LEU A 46 -5.56 -9.08 -23.85
N SER A 47 -4.83 -10.17 -24.07
CA SER A 47 -5.41 -11.52 -24.06
C SER A 47 -6.06 -11.87 -22.71
N LEU A 48 -5.47 -11.45 -21.59
CA LEU A 48 -6.03 -11.70 -20.26
C LEU A 48 -7.30 -10.87 -20.01
N LEU A 49 -7.22 -9.55 -20.20
CA LEU A 49 -8.34 -8.65 -19.94
C LEU A 49 -9.50 -8.89 -20.92
N GLY A 50 -9.21 -9.24 -22.18
CA GLY A 50 -10.22 -9.54 -23.20
C GLY A 50 -11.09 -10.76 -22.88
N ARG A 51 -10.67 -11.61 -21.93
CA ARG A 51 -11.47 -12.76 -21.45
C ARG A 51 -12.52 -12.35 -20.41
N LEU A 52 -12.35 -11.18 -19.79
CA LEU A 52 -13.20 -10.72 -18.71
C LEU A 52 -14.44 -10.01 -19.27
N PRO A 53 -15.65 -10.32 -18.78
CA PRO A 53 -16.84 -9.58 -19.14
C PRO A 53 -16.75 -8.11 -18.72
N ASP A 54 -17.52 -7.26 -19.39
CA ASP A 54 -17.70 -5.87 -19.00
C ASP A 54 -18.21 -5.78 -17.54
N ALA A 55 -17.75 -4.77 -16.81
CA ALA A 55 -18.21 -4.45 -15.46
C ALA A 55 -18.19 -5.63 -14.46
N SER A 56 -17.25 -6.57 -14.60
CA SER A 56 -17.14 -7.80 -13.80
C SER A 56 -16.04 -7.77 -12.73
N VAL A 57 -15.16 -6.77 -12.75
CA VAL A 57 -13.97 -6.68 -11.89
C VAL A 57 -14.14 -5.58 -10.83
N ASP A 58 -13.88 -5.92 -9.57
CA ASP A 58 -13.97 -4.97 -8.46
C ASP A 58 -12.68 -4.15 -8.29
N LEU A 59 -11.52 -4.79 -8.49
CA LEU A 59 -10.22 -4.14 -8.30
C LEU A 59 -9.20 -4.63 -9.32
N VAL A 60 -8.48 -3.71 -9.95
CA VAL A 60 -7.27 -4.00 -10.73
C VAL A 60 -6.04 -3.47 -10.00
N ILE A 61 -4.98 -4.28 -9.91
CA ILE A 61 -3.65 -3.83 -9.50
C ILE A 61 -2.71 -4.11 -10.66
N ALA A 62 -2.10 -3.06 -11.21
CA ALA A 62 -1.21 -3.14 -12.34
C ALA A 62 0.16 -2.59 -11.96
N ASP A 63 1.16 -3.47 -11.94
CA ASP A 63 2.59 -3.12 -11.90
C ASP A 63 3.22 -3.39 -13.26
N ALA A 64 2.79 -2.62 -14.25
CA ALA A 64 3.22 -2.75 -15.64
C ALA A 64 4.73 -2.47 -15.79
N PRO A 65 5.36 -2.83 -16.92
CA PRO A 65 6.68 -2.32 -17.31
C PRO A 65 6.72 -0.80 -17.24
N TYR A 66 7.87 -0.20 -16.95
CA TYR A 66 8.04 1.25 -16.76
C TYR A 66 8.74 1.92 -17.96
N ALA A 67 9.05 1.21 -19.04
CA ALA A 67 9.81 1.72 -20.19
C ALA A 67 11.18 2.32 -19.83
N ILE A 68 11.91 1.63 -18.94
CA ILE A 68 13.25 2.05 -18.48
C ILE A 68 14.36 1.07 -18.91
N ALA A 69 14.05 0.17 -19.84
CA ALA A 69 15.00 -0.77 -20.45
C ALA A 69 15.80 -1.60 -19.43
N LYS A 70 15.14 -2.05 -18.34
CA LYS A 70 15.78 -2.92 -17.34
C LYS A 70 15.72 -4.41 -17.69
N ALA A 71 14.86 -4.77 -18.62
CA ALA A 71 14.68 -6.11 -19.15
C ALA A 71 14.09 -5.99 -20.55
N GLU A 72 14.18 -7.06 -21.35
CA GLU A 72 13.68 -7.07 -22.74
C GLU A 72 12.19 -6.68 -22.84
N TRP A 73 11.37 -7.07 -21.86
CA TRP A 73 9.94 -6.73 -21.80
C TRP A 73 9.65 -5.27 -21.36
N ASP A 74 10.69 -4.53 -20.98
CA ASP A 74 10.64 -3.14 -20.52
C ASP A 74 11.26 -2.16 -21.55
N GLU A 75 11.50 -2.65 -22.76
CA GLU A 75 12.02 -1.89 -23.89
C GLU A 75 10.89 -1.49 -24.85
N PHE A 76 10.83 -0.19 -25.16
CA PHE A 76 9.84 0.39 -26.06
C PHE A 76 10.57 1.31 -27.04
N GLU A 77 10.03 1.46 -28.26
CA GLU A 77 10.60 2.33 -29.30
C GLU A 77 10.70 3.79 -28.85
N SER A 78 9.68 4.25 -28.10
CA SER A 78 9.62 5.60 -27.56
C SER A 78 8.71 5.66 -26.33
N LEU A 79 8.78 6.76 -25.58
CA LEU A 79 7.83 7.03 -24.48
C LEU A 79 6.39 7.11 -25.00
N ASP A 80 6.17 7.70 -26.18
CA ASP A 80 4.84 7.78 -26.79
C ASP A 80 4.29 6.39 -27.13
N ALA A 81 5.12 5.51 -27.71
CA ALA A 81 4.72 4.14 -27.99
C ALA A 81 4.36 3.36 -26.72
N TYR A 82 5.12 3.57 -25.63
CA TYR A 82 4.79 3.01 -24.32
C TYR A 82 3.47 3.56 -23.77
N VAL A 83 3.25 4.86 -23.88
CA VAL A 83 2.02 5.53 -23.40
C VAL A 83 0.81 5.07 -24.19
N ASP A 84 0.92 4.91 -25.52
CA ASP A 84 -0.15 4.38 -26.38
C ASP A 84 -0.45 2.90 -26.09
N TRP A 85 0.60 2.10 -25.82
CA TRP A 85 0.44 0.73 -25.32
C TRP A 85 -0.30 0.71 -23.97
N CYS A 86 0.06 1.62 -23.05
CA CYS A 86 -0.67 1.78 -21.79
C CYS A 86 -2.13 2.18 -21.97
N ASP A 87 -2.37 3.10 -22.90
CA ASP A 87 -3.71 3.59 -23.23
C ASP A 87 -4.64 2.47 -23.71
N THR A 88 -4.07 1.49 -24.42
CA THR A 88 -4.78 0.32 -24.95
C THR A 88 -5.25 -0.59 -23.83
N TRP A 89 -4.37 -1.06 -22.95
CA TRP A 89 -4.80 -1.93 -21.85
C TRP A 89 -5.59 -1.19 -20.77
N LEU A 90 -5.38 0.11 -20.58
CA LEU A 90 -6.21 0.93 -19.70
C LEU A 90 -7.65 1.08 -20.22
N ALA A 91 -7.86 1.02 -21.53
CA ALA A 91 -9.21 0.96 -22.10
C ALA A 91 -9.92 -0.34 -21.67
N GLU A 92 -9.22 -1.47 -21.73
CA GLU A 92 -9.74 -2.76 -21.26
C GLU A 92 -9.98 -2.75 -19.75
N VAL A 93 -9.06 -2.18 -18.95
CA VAL A 93 -9.29 -1.99 -17.50
C VAL A 93 -10.56 -1.16 -17.25
N ALA A 94 -10.76 -0.06 -17.98
CA ALA A 94 -11.96 0.75 -17.84
C ALA A 94 -13.25 0.01 -18.25
N ARG A 95 -13.17 -0.92 -19.22
CA ARG A 95 -14.28 -1.76 -19.65
C ARG A 95 -14.66 -2.81 -18.59
N VAL A 96 -13.68 -3.52 -18.06
CA VAL A 96 -13.93 -4.66 -17.15
C VAL A 96 -14.26 -4.22 -15.72
N LEU A 97 -13.86 -3.02 -15.30
CA LEU A 97 -14.19 -2.53 -13.96
C LEU A 97 -15.69 -2.28 -13.79
N ALA A 98 -16.25 -2.86 -12.72
CA ALA A 98 -17.60 -2.58 -12.25
C ALA A 98 -17.77 -1.09 -11.92
N PRO A 99 -19.01 -0.55 -11.83
CA PRO A 99 -19.25 0.86 -11.53
C PRO A 99 -18.65 1.35 -10.20
N HIS A 100 -18.47 0.45 -9.23
CA HIS A 100 -17.80 0.70 -7.95
C HIS A 100 -16.30 0.35 -7.95
N GLY A 101 -15.77 -0.09 -9.08
CA GLY A 101 -14.41 -0.62 -9.19
C GLY A 101 -13.32 0.44 -9.22
N SER A 102 -12.12 0.03 -8.81
CA SER A 102 -10.91 0.86 -8.83
C SER A 102 -9.76 0.14 -9.53
N ALA A 103 -8.81 0.92 -10.05
CA ALA A 103 -7.51 0.42 -10.51
C ALA A 103 -6.37 1.16 -9.82
N TYR A 104 -5.32 0.43 -9.46
CA TYR A 104 -4.05 0.98 -9.02
C TYR A 104 -2.97 0.70 -10.07
N VAL A 105 -2.32 1.75 -10.59
CA VAL A 105 -1.24 1.63 -11.58
C VAL A 105 0.05 2.14 -10.97
N CYS A 106 1.01 1.24 -10.75
CA CYS A 106 2.33 1.59 -10.22
C CYS A 106 3.23 2.12 -11.33
N GLY A 107 4.16 3.00 -10.96
CA GLY A 107 5.06 3.61 -11.95
C GLY A 107 6.01 4.63 -11.37
N PHE A 108 6.90 5.11 -12.22
CA PHE A 108 7.70 6.28 -11.93
C PHE A 108 6.93 7.56 -12.24
N SER A 109 7.10 8.58 -11.41
CA SER A 109 6.27 9.78 -11.46
C SER A 109 6.33 10.49 -12.80
N GLU A 110 7.52 10.49 -13.41
CA GLU A 110 7.78 11.13 -14.69
C GLU A 110 7.04 10.44 -15.83
N ILE A 111 6.97 9.10 -15.80
CA ILE A 111 6.27 8.28 -16.81
C ILE A 111 4.77 8.27 -16.57
N LEU A 112 4.34 8.17 -15.30
CA LEU A 112 2.93 8.18 -14.93
C LEU A 112 2.25 9.52 -15.19
N ALA A 113 3.00 10.62 -15.36
CA ALA A 113 2.42 11.90 -15.72
C ALA A 113 1.70 11.82 -17.08
N ASP A 114 2.34 11.21 -18.08
CA ASP A 114 1.77 11.02 -19.42
C ASP A 114 0.64 9.98 -19.42
N VAL A 115 0.84 8.85 -18.74
CA VAL A 115 -0.21 7.82 -18.56
C VAL A 115 -1.43 8.40 -17.84
N LYS A 116 -1.24 9.25 -16.82
CA LYS A 116 -2.33 9.95 -16.12
C LYS A 116 -3.08 10.88 -17.06
N ALA A 117 -2.38 11.61 -17.93
CA ALA A 117 -3.02 12.54 -18.87
C ALA A 117 -3.96 11.80 -19.83
N ARG A 118 -3.53 10.64 -20.34
CA ARG A 118 -4.32 9.78 -21.21
C ARG A 118 -5.49 9.08 -20.49
N SER A 119 -5.23 8.53 -19.30
CA SER A 119 -6.23 7.81 -18.50
C SER A 119 -7.37 8.70 -17.99
N ALA A 120 -7.15 10.01 -17.83
CA ALA A 120 -8.17 10.94 -17.33
C ALA A 120 -9.46 10.99 -18.16
N ARG A 121 -9.44 10.49 -19.41
CA ARG A 121 -10.62 10.40 -20.28
C ARG A 121 -11.45 9.12 -20.08
N ARG A 122 -10.95 8.15 -19.30
CA ARG A 122 -11.55 6.82 -19.12
C ARG A 122 -12.11 6.55 -17.73
N PHE A 123 -11.67 7.33 -16.75
CA PHE A 123 -12.02 7.16 -15.34
C PHE A 123 -12.60 8.45 -14.78
N ASP A 124 -13.58 8.33 -13.90
CA ASP A 124 -14.30 9.46 -13.30
C ASP A 124 -13.43 10.25 -12.31
N ALA A 125 -12.45 9.59 -11.69
CA ALA A 125 -11.52 10.25 -10.79
C ALA A 125 -10.16 9.55 -10.74
N CYS A 126 -9.13 10.33 -10.42
CA CYS A 126 -7.78 9.84 -10.15
C CYS A 126 -7.23 10.47 -8.85
N ARG A 127 -6.61 9.68 -7.98
CA ARG A 127 -5.72 10.17 -6.93
C ARG A 127 -4.29 9.75 -7.23
N TRP A 128 -3.36 10.65 -6.97
CA TRP A 128 -1.94 10.36 -7.05
C TRP A 128 -1.45 9.96 -5.66
N LEU A 129 -1.05 8.71 -5.51
CA LEU A 129 -0.46 8.20 -4.27
C LEU A 129 1.05 8.07 -4.44
N VAL A 130 1.79 8.23 -3.35
CA VAL A 130 3.25 8.11 -3.31
C VAL A 130 3.61 6.93 -2.42
N TRP A 131 4.23 5.90 -2.99
CA TRP A 131 4.87 4.87 -2.19
C TRP A 131 6.27 5.33 -1.79
N TYR A 132 6.42 5.73 -0.52
CA TYR A 132 7.68 6.19 0.06
C TYR A 132 8.39 5.04 0.79
N TYR A 133 9.70 4.92 0.55
CA TYR A 133 10.56 3.93 1.19
C TYR A 133 11.85 4.57 1.71
N ARG A 134 12.32 4.11 2.87
CA ARG A 134 13.54 4.64 3.52
C ARG A 134 14.79 3.78 3.28
N ASN A 135 14.59 2.51 2.95
CA ASN A 135 15.64 1.48 2.98
C ASN A 135 16.28 1.19 1.62
N LYS A 136 16.14 2.10 0.64
CA LYS A 136 16.78 1.99 -0.68
C LYS A 136 17.91 3.02 -0.76
N ALA A 137 19.14 2.53 -0.89
CA ALA A 137 20.31 3.39 -1.06
C ALA A 137 20.32 4.02 -2.46
N ASN A 138 20.81 5.26 -2.54
CA ASN A 138 21.13 5.94 -3.78
C ASN A 138 22.59 6.43 -3.69
N LEU A 139 23.39 6.11 -4.71
CA LEU A 139 24.82 6.45 -4.76
C LEU A 139 25.11 7.57 -5.78
N GLY A 140 24.06 8.19 -6.32
CA GLY A 140 24.16 9.33 -7.22
C GLY A 140 24.62 10.59 -6.52
N ARG A 141 24.90 11.62 -7.32
CA ARG A 141 25.33 12.95 -6.86
C ARG A 141 24.18 13.96 -6.75
N ASP A 142 22.95 13.51 -6.94
CA ASP A 142 21.72 14.31 -6.93
C ASP A 142 20.74 13.75 -5.88
N PHE A 143 19.53 14.32 -5.77
CA PHE A 143 18.47 13.84 -4.92
C PHE A 143 18.22 12.35 -5.11
N GLY A 144 18.35 11.61 -4.02
CA GLY A 144 18.11 10.17 -4.02
C GLY A 144 16.64 9.84 -4.24
N ARG A 145 16.32 9.07 -5.28
CA ARG A 145 14.96 8.53 -5.47
C ARG A 145 14.51 7.72 -4.25
N SER A 146 13.48 8.23 -3.59
CA SER A 146 12.94 7.70 -2.33
C SER A 146 11.50 7.19 -2.44
N HIS A 147 10.91 7.26 -3.64
CA HIS A 147 9.55 6.84 -3.87
C HIS A 147 9.30 6.28 -5.27
N GLU A 148 8.18 5.57 -5.39
CA GLU A 148 7.46 5.31 -6.63
C GLU A 148 6.05 5.92 -6.51
N SER A 149 5.37 6.12 -7.63
CA SER A 149 4.03 6.68 -7.68
C SER A 149 3.00 5.61 -8.03
N ILE A 150 1.77 5.83 -7.58
CA ILE A 150 0.63 4.95 -7.86
C ILE A 150 -0.56 5.82 -8.26
N LEU A 151 -1.08 5.61 -9.47
CA LEU A 151 -2.36 6.19 -9.88
C LEU A 151 -3.50 5.36 -9.31
N HIS A 152 -4.38 5.97 -8.50
CA HIS A 152 -5.63 5.37 -8.07
C HIS A 152 -6.77 5.87 -8.95
N LEU A 153 -7.03 5.12 -10.01
CA LEU A 153 -8.07 5.37 -11.01
C LEU A 153 -9.39 4.76 -10.54
N ARG A 154 -10.49 5.50 -10.72
CA ARG A 154 -11.78 5.17 -10.09
C ARG A 154 -12.95 5.37 -11.04
N LYS A 155 -13.90 4.43 -11.00
CA LYS A 155 -15.25 4.60 -11.52
C LYS A 155 -16.09 5.48 -10.58
N ALA A 156 -17.20 6.02 -11.08
CA ALA A 156 -18.03 7.00 -10.38
C ALA A 156 -18.52 6.53 -8.99
N ALA A 157 -18.89 5.26 -8.86
CA ALA A 157 -19.39 4.71 -7.59
C ALA A 157 -18.27 4.16 -6.69
N ALA A 158 -16.99 4.23 -7.11
CA ALA A 158 -15.89 3.69 -6.33
C ALA A 158 -15.73 4.38 -4.98
N ARG A 159 -15.46 3.58 -3.95
CA ARG A 159 -15.25 4.04 -2.56
C ARG A 159 -13.97 3.44 -2.02
N VAL A 160 -13.41 4.14 -1.03
CA VAL A 160 -12.26 3.65 -0.25
C VAL A 160 -12.77 3.27 1.13
N ASP A 161 -12.51 2.05 1.56
CA ASP A 161 -12.66 1.64 2.95
C ASP A 161 -11.55 2.29 3.78
N VAL A 162 -11.83 3.50 4.26
CA VAL A 162 -10.90 4.29 5.05
C VAL A 162 -10.55 3.60 6.36
N ASP A 163 -11.51 2.89 6.97
CA ASP A 163 -11.37 2.28 8.28
C ASP A 163 -10.44 1.06 8.22
N ALA A 164 -10.49 0.29 7.14
CA ALA A 164 -9.61 -0.86 6.91
C ALA A 164 -8.12 -0.50 6.77
N ILE A 165 -7.79 0.76 6.46
CA ILE A 165 -6.41 1.20 6.20
C ILE A 165 -5.95 2.37 7.09
N ARG A 166 -6.61 2.59 8.22
CA ARG A 166 -6.19 3.63 9.18
C ARG A 166 -4.77 3.43 9.67
N ILE A 167 -4.15 4.55 10.03
CA ILE A 167 -2.78 4.58 10.55
C ILE A 167 -2.86 4.74 12.07
N PRO A 168 -2.19 3.89 12.86
CA PRO A 168 -2.12 4.05 14.30
C PRO A 168 -1.63 5.44 14.68
N TYR A 169 -2.25 6.05 15.69
CA TYR A 169 -1.79 7.33 16.22
C TYR A 169 -0.42 7.19 16.88
N ASN A 170 0.37 8.26 16.83
CA ASN A 170 1.52 8.39 17.72
C ASN A 170 1.06 8.61 19.18
N GLY A 171 1.92 8.25 20.15
CA GLY A 171 1.59 8.36 21.57
C GLY A 171 1.25 9.77 22.07
N HIS A 172 1.61 10.81 21.32
CA HIS A 172 1.25 12.20 21.64
C HIS A 172 -0.22 12.51 21.31
N THR A 173 -0.78 11.90 20.27
CA THR A 173 -2.16 12.20 19.84
C THR A 173 -3.19 11.57 20.77
N THR A 174 -2.91 10.40 21.33
CA THR A 174 -3.76 9.73 22.32
C THR A 174 -3.71 10.40 23.70
N ARG A 175 -2.64 11.16 24.00
CA ARG A 175 -2.47 11.88 25.28
C ARG A 175 -3.37 13.13 25.41
N TYR A 176 -3.78 13.74 24.28
CA TYR A 176 -4.61 14.96 24.27
C TYR A 176 -5.80 14.78 23.30
N PRO A 177 -6.88 14.13 23.74
CA PRO A 177 -7.96 13.65 22.88
C PRO A 177 -8.94 14.72 22.41
N ALA A 178 -8.85 15.96 22.88
CA ALA A 178 -9.68 17.06 22.40
C ALA A 178 -8.78 18.16 21.83
N ARG A 179 -8.80 18.33 20.51
CA ARG A 179 -8.15 19.46 19.84
C ARG A 179 -9.21 20.31 19.16
N ILE A 180 -9.10 21.62 19.31
CA ILE A 180 -9.88 22.57 18.53
C ILE A 180 -9.17 22.68 17.18
N GLN A 181 -9.88 22.37 16.09
CA GLN A 181 -9.34 22.53 14.75
C GLN A 181 -8.99 24.01 14.52
N ALA A 182 -7.77 24.29 14.06
CA ALA A 182 -7.31 25.66 13.86
C ALA A 182 -8.14 26.37 12.78
N VAL A 183 -8.51 27.62 13.08
CA VAL A 183 -9.30 28.52 12.20
C VAL A 183 -8.62 28.74 10.85
N SER A 184 -7.29 28.65 10.81
CA SER A 184 -6.46 28.79 9.60
C SER A 184 -6.29 27.49 8.81
N SER A 185 -6.84 26.36 9.26
CA SER A 185 -6.74 25.12 8.50
C SER A 185 -7.58 25.23 7.23
N GLN A 186 -7.07 24.69 6.12
CA GLN A 186 -7.80 24.62 4.83
C GLN A 186 -9.16 23.90 4.94
N TYR A 187 -9.37 23.16 6.02
CA TYR A 187 -10.61 22.44 6.33
C TYR A 187 -11.47 23.15 7.39
N GLY A 188 -11.08 24.33 7.85
CA GLY A 188 -11.81 25.15 8.82
C GLY A 188 -12.71 26.15 8.09
N GLY A 189 -14.01 25.92 8.11
CA GLY A 189 -14.99 26.91 7.63
C GLY A 189 -15.36 27.89 8.73
N ALA A 190 -15.55 29.18 8.40
CA ALA A 190 -16.02 30.20 9.34
C ALA A 190 -17.38 29.87 10.01
N THR A 191 -18.15 28.96 9.39
CA THR A 191 -19.45 28.47 9.83
C THR A 191 -19.44 27.03 10.39
N ALA A 192 -18.29 26.33 10.33
CA ALA A 192 -18.19 25.01 10.95
C ALA A 192 -18.29 25.20 12.47
N LYS A 193 -19.28 24.55 13.09
CA LYS A 193 -19.31 24.40 14.55
C LYS A 193 -17.90 23.98 14.99
N ARG A 194 -17.43 24.59 16.08
CA ARG A 194 -16.11 24.33 16.68
C ARG A 194 -16.10 22.89 17.19
N ASP A 195 -16.02 21.95 16.26
CA ASP A 195 -16.26 20.56 16.57
C ASP A 195 -15.06 20.09 17.35
N ARG A 196 -15.36 19.61 18.56
CA ARG A 196 -14.45 18.87 19.39
C ARG A 196 -13.99 17.68 18.56
N TRP A 197 -12.78 17.77 18.00
CA TRP A 197 -12.23 16.66 17.25
C TRP A 197 -11.81 15.59 18.25
N GLU A 198 -12.38 14.40 18.10
CA GLU A 198 -12.02 13.21 18.87
C GLU A 198 -11.27 12.22 17.96
N PRO A 199 -10.15 11.63 18.42
CA PRO A 199 -9.42 10.63 17.66
C PRO A 199 -10.33 9.43 17.36
N ASN A 200 -10.35 8.98 16.11
CA ASN A 200 -11.10 7.78 15.76
C ASN A 200 -10.41 6.56 16.41
N PRO A 201 -11.15 5.65 17.07
CA PRO A 201 -10.55 4.53 17.82
C PRO A 201 -9.72 3.58 16.94
N LEU A 202 -9.99 3.51 15.64
CA LEU A 202 -9.26 2.69 14.68
C LEU A 202 -7.99 3.39 14.14
N GLY A 203 -7.77 4.66 14.47
CA GLY A 203 -6.57 5.41 14.11
C GLY A 203 -6.83 6.62 13.21
N ALA A 204 -5.74 7.27 12.81
CA ALA A 204 -5.75 8.40 11.90
C ALA A 204 -6.20 7.97 10.50
N LYS A 205 -6.80 8.92 9.76
CA LYS A 205 -7.07 8.71 8.33
C LYS A 205 -5.77 8.33 7.58
N PRO A 206 -5.86 7.43 6.59
CA PRO A 206 -4.73 7.11 5.72
C PRO A 206 -4.25 8.38 5.02
N ARG A 207 -2.95 8.40 4.70
CA ARG A 207 -2.32 9.46 3.89
C ARG A 207 -2.21 9.00 2.44
N ASP A 208 -2.06 9.95 1.54
CA ASP A 208 -1.72 9.72 0.15
C ASP A 208 -0.23 9.38 -0.05
N VAL A 209 0.60 9.56 0.98
CA VAL A 209 1.96 9.02 1.05
C VAL A 209 1.96 7.74 1.89
N LEU A 210 2.18 6.60 1.24
CA LEU A 210 2.24 5.27 1.82
C LEU A 210 3.69 4.93 2.17
N GLU A 211 4.01 4.93 3.46
CA GLU A 211 5.34 4.53 3.93
C GLU A 211 5.41 3.01 4.11
N VAL A 212 6.10 2.33 3.18
CA VAL A 212 6.33 0.87 3.21
C VAL A 212 7.75 0.60 2.72
N PRO A 213 8.59 -0.20 3.42
CA PRO A 213 9.94 -0.49 2.95
C PRO A 213 9.93 -1.31 1.64
N VAL A 214 10.96 -1.14 0.81
CA VAL A 214 11.19 -2.05 -0.32
C VAL A 214 11.65 -3.42 0.18
N ILE A 215 11.42 -4.46 -0.64
CA ILE A 215 11.91 -5.80 -0.33
C ILE A 215 13.44 -5.83 -0.38
N CYS A 216 14.05 -6.35 0.69
CA CYS A 216 15.50 -6.56 0.78
C CYS A 216 15.85 -8.05 0.94
N ASN A 217 17.14 -8.37 0.83
CA ASN A 217 17.61 -9.75 1.01
C ASN A 217 17.33 -10.22 2.45
N GLY A 218 16.83 -11.45 2.59
CA GLY A 218 16.54 -12.06 3.90
C GLY A 218 15.10 -11.85 4.39
N MET A 219 14.30 -11.03 3.71
CA MET A 219 12.86 -10.99 3.96
C MET A 219 12.20 -12.29 3.48
N ALA A 220 11.28 -12.83 4.28
CA ALA A 220 10.60 -14.11 4.01
C ALA A 220 9.81 -14.11 2.70
N GLU A 221 9.25 -12.97 2.31
CA GLU A 221 8.50 -12.82 1.05
C GLU A 221 9.39 -12.67 -0.20
N LYS A 222 10.72 -12.53 -0.07
CA LYS A 222 11.60 -12.25 -1.21
C LYS A 222 11.64 -13.43 -2.19
N THR A 223 11.36 -13.13 -3.44
CA THR A 223 11.48 -14.07 -4.58
C THR A 223 12.66 -13.69 -5.49
N PRO A 224 13.02 -14.55 -6.46
CA PRO A 224 13.97 -14.21 -7.51
C PRO A 224 13.55 -13.04 -8.43
N HIS A 225 12.28 -12.63 -8.44
CA HIS A 225 11.81 -11.51 -9.26
C HIS A 225 12.52 -10.20 -8.85
N ALA A 226 13.03 -9.46 -9.83
CA ALA A 226 13.89 -8.30 -9.58
C ALA A 226 13.14 -7.14 -8.92
N THR A 227 11.91 -6.88 -9.35
CA THR A 227 11.11 -5.69 -9.01
C THR A 227 9.86 -6.03 -8.19
N GLN A 228 9.89 -7.13 -7.41
CA GLN A 228 8.77 -7.53 -6.56
C GLN A 228 8.28 -6.40 -5.64
N LYS A 229 6.98 -6.10 -5.71
CA LYS A 229 6.31 -5.19 -4.75
C LYS A 229 6.10 -5.88 -3.39
N PRO A 230 6.21 -5.14 -2.27
CA PRO A 230 5.96 -5.70 -0.95
C PRO A 230 4.50 -6.06 -0.72
N GLU A 231 4.27 -7.20 -0.06
CA GLU A 231 2.93 -7.65 0.30
C GLU A 231 2.19 -6.60 1.16
N ALA A 232 2.88 -5.94 2.08
CA ALA A 232 2.29 -4.89 2.94
C ALA A 232 1.79 -3.66 2.15
N LEU A 233 2.39 -3.35 1.00
CA LEU A 233 1.90 -2.28 0.13
C LEU A 233 0.62 -2.75 -0.57
N ILE A 234 0.65 -3.91 -1.20
CA ILE A 234 -0.48 -4.47 -1.96
C ILE A 234 -1.67 -4.76 -1.04
N GLU A 235 -1.43 -5.23 0.19
CA GLU A 235 -2.45 -5.47 1.21
C GLU A 235 -3.23 -4.20 1.54
N LYS A 236 -2.56 -3.05 1.68
CA LYS A 236 -3.23 -1.76 1.86
C LYS A 236 -4.13 -1.42 0.68
N LEU A 237 -3.68 -1.63 -0.55
CA LEU A 237 -4.47 -1.32 -1.75
C LEU A 237 -5.71 -2.22 -1.87
N ILE A 238 -5.55 -3.52 -1.60
CA ILE A 238 -6.66 -4.49 -1.63
C ILE A 238 -7.69 -4.19 -0.54
N LEU A 239 -7.24 -3.94 0.70
CA LEU A 239 -8.14 -3.57 1.82
C LEU A 239 -8.87 -2.26 1.56
N ALA A 240 -8.22 -1.29 0.91
CA ALA A 240 -8.80 0.00 0.61
C ALA A 240 -9.95 -0.07 -0.40
N SER A 241 -9.87 -0.95 -1.40
CA SER A 241 -10.74 -0.88 -2.59
C SER A 241 -11.38 -2.21 -2.97
N SER A 242 -11.44 -3.18 -2.06
CA SER A 242 -12.20 -4.42 -2.23
C SER A 242 -12.69 -4.99 -0.91
N ALA A 243 -13.71 -5.85 -0.95
CA ALA A 243 -14.25 -6.65 0.14
C ALA A 243 -13.96 -8.15 -0.07
N PRO A 244 -14.05 -9.00 0.97
CA PRO A 244 -13.97 -10.45 0.79
C PRO A 244 -14.94 -10.95 -0.29
N GLY A 245 -14.49 -11.93 -1.10
CA GLY A 245 -15.22 -12.49 -2.23
C GLY A 245 -15.17 -11.67 -3.52
N GLN A 246 -14.83 -10.37 -3.46
CA GLN A 246 -14.68 -9.54 -4.66
C GLN A 246 -13.48 -9.97 -5.50
N LEU A 247 -13.56 -9.72 -6.82
CA LEU A 247 -12.57 -10.11 -7.81
C LEU A 247 -11.46 -9.05 -7.92
N VAL A 248 -10.24 -9.47 -7.60
CA VAL A 248 -9.00 -8.71 -7.80
C VAL A 248 -8.27 -9.24 -9.03
N VAL A 249 -7.95 -8.36 -9.98
CA VAL A 249 -7.23 -8.71 -11.21
C VAL A 249 -5.84 -8.09 -11.24
N ASP A 250 -4.84 -8.88 -11.62
CA ASP A 250 -3.47 -8.41 -11.88
C ASP A 250 -2.96 -8.95 -13.22
N PRO A 251 -2.93 -8.11 -14.28
CA PRO A 251 -2.46 -8.54 -15.59
C PRO A 251 -0.94 -8.54 -15.77
N PHE A 252 -0.18 -8.18 -14.73
CA PHE A 252 1.29 -8.10 -14.73
C PHE A 252 1.84 -8.75 -13.46
N VAL A 253 1.37 -9.95 -13.14
CA VAL A 253 1.48 -10.52 -11.79
C VAL A 253 2.93 -10.76 -11.34
N GLY A 254 3.85 -10.98 -12.27
CA GLY A 254 5.29 -11.13 -12.03
C GLY A 254 5.58 -12.14 -10.93
N SER A 255 5.98 -11.64 -9.76
CA SER A 255 6.29 -12.47 -8.60
C SER A 255 5.09 -13.12 -7.89
N GLY A 256 3.85 -12.75 -8.19
CA GLY A 256 2.66 -13.33 -7.55
C GLY A 256 2.11 -12.55 -6.35
N THR A 257 2.65 -11.37 -6.02
CA THR A 257 2.30 -10.65 -4.78
C THR A 257 0.80 -10.36 -4.69
N THR A 258 0.16 -9.87 -5.76
CA THR A 258 -1.28 -9.57 -5.75
C THR A 258 -2.12 -10.82 -5.51
N ALA A 259 -1.85 -11.91 -6.23
CA ALA A 259 -2.58 -13.16 -6.07
C ALA A 259 -2.43 -13.74 -4.64
N VAL A 260 -1.21 -13.75 -4.09
CA VAL A 260 -0.94 -14.24 -2.72
C VAL A 260 -1.69 -13.41 -1.67
N VAL A 261 -1.64 -12.08 -1.78
CA VAL A 261 -2.31 -11.19 -0.82
C VAL A 261 -3.83 -11.27 -0.96
N ALA A 262 -4.35 -11.29 -2.20
CA ALA A 262 -5.78 -11.45 -2.45
C ALA A 262 -6.32 -12.77 -1.86
N ALA A 263 -5.61 -13.89 -2.10
CA ALA A 263 -5.95 -15.19 -1.51
C ALA A 263 -5.95 -15.15 0.03
N ARG A 264 -4.92 -14.55 0.64
CA ARG A 264 -4.80 -14.39 2.10
C ARG A 264 -5.94 -13.56 2.69
N LEU A 265 -6.37 -12.52 1.98
CA LEU A 265 -7.46 -11.63 2.39
C LEU A 265 -8.84 -12.15 1.95
N HIS A 266 -8.95 -13.38 1.44
CA HIS A 266 -10.21 -13.97 1.01
C HIS A 266 -10.93 -13.19 -0.10
N ARG A 267 -10.16 -12.71 -1.09
CA ARG A 267 -10.70 -12.19 -2.35
C ARG A 267 -10.64 -13.27 -3.42
N ALA A 268 -11.58 -13.25 -4.35
CA ALA A 268 -11.39 -13.94 -5.61
C ALA A 268 -10.27 -13.23 -6.38
N TRP A 269 -9.48 -13.97 -7.14
CA TRP A 269 -8.41 -13.36 -7.91
C TRP A 269 -8.21 -14.02 -9.26
N LEU A 270 -7.84 -13.19 -10.24
CA LEU A 270 -7.41 -13.64 -11.55
C LEU A 270 -6.14 -12.87 -11.90
N ALA A 271 -5.07 -13.58 -12.22
CA ALA A 271 -3.79 -12.96 -12.46
C ALA A 271 -3.09 -13.58 -13.66
N GLY A 272 -2.26 -12.80 -14.34
CA GLY A 272 -1.49 -13.31 -15.47
C GLY A 272 -0.22 -12.53 -15.73
N ASP A 273 0.62 -13.12 -16.57
CA ASP A 273 1.90 -12.60 -17.02
C ASP A 273 2.22 -13.18 -18.40
N ALA A 274 2.88 -12.39 -19.24
CA ALA A 274 3.34 -12.83 -20.55
C ALA A 274 4.55 -13.77 -20.44
N ASP A 275 5.34 -13.66 -19.37
CA ASP A 275 6.53 -14.48 -19.14
C ASP A 275 6.18 -15.77 -18.38
N PRO A 276 6.30 -16.96 -19.02
CA PRO A 276 5.96 -18.23 -18.37
C PRO A 276 6.85 -18.54 -17.16
N ARG A 277 8.04 -17.92 -17.04
CA ARG A 277 8.92 -18.05 -15.87
C ARG A 277 8.28 -17.44 -14.63
N TYR A 278 7.63 -16.29 -14.78
CA TYR A 278 6.94 -15.58 -13.70
C TYR A 278 5.65 -16.28 -13.28
N ILE A 279 4.97 -16.93 -14.24
CA ILE A 279 3.86 -17.82 -13.95
C ILE A 279 4.31 -19.02 -13.10
N GLY A 280 5.41 -19.67 -13.44
CA GLY A 280 6.00 -20.74 -12.62
C GLY A 280 6.32 -20.28 -11.20
N LEU A 281 6.97 -19.12 -11.07
CA LEU A 281 7.29 -18.53 -9.76
C LEU A 281 6.03 -18.22 -8.93
N THR A 282 5.00 -17.65 -9.55
CA THR A 282 3.72 -17.33 -8.89
C THR A 282 3.00 -18.60 -8.44
N ARG A 283 2.96 -19.64 -9.29
CA ARG A 283 2.39 -20.95 -8.99
C ARG A 283 3.04 -21.59 -7.76
N ASP A 284 4.37 -21.53 -7.65
CA ASP A 284 5.12 -22.07 -6.50
C ASP A 284 4.75 -21.34 -5.20
N ARG A 285 4.68 -20.00 -5.22
CA ARG A 285 4.28 -19.21 -4.04
C ARG A 285 2.86 -19.52 -3.58
N LEU A 286 1.92 -19.61 -4.51
CA LEU A 286 0.52 -19.91 -4.20
C LEU A 286 0.35 -21.31 -3.62
N SER A 287 1.12 -22.28 -4.13
CA SER A 287 1.11 -23.66 -3.61
C SER A 287 1.66 -23.73 -2.18
N ALA A 288 2.74 -22.99 -1.90
CA ALA A 288 3.28 -22.88 -0.54
C ALA A 288 2.29 -22.21 0.43
N HIS A 289 1.59 -21.16 -0.02
CA HIS A 289 0.56 -20.48 0.77
C HIS A 289 -0.62 -21.40 1.14
N GLN A 290 -1.11 -22.21 0.19
CA GLN A 290 -2.16 -23.19 0.45
C GLN A 290 -1.73 -24.23 1.49
N THR A 291 -0.51 -24.76 1.36
CA THR A 291 0.04 -25.76 2.30
C THR A 291 0.09 -25.24 3.73
N ALA A 292 0.51 -23.99 3.93
CA ALA A 292 0.56 -23.34 5.24
C ALA A 292 -0.82 -23.09 5.86
N THR A 293 -1.85 -22.89 5.02
CA THR A 293 -3.23 -22.68 5.49
C THR A 293 -3.87 -24.00 5.95
N THR A 294 -3.62 -25.10 5.23
CA THR A 294 -4.14 -26.44 5.56
C THR A 294 -3.51 -27.05 6.81
N THR A 295 -2.25 -26.75 7.11
CA THR A 295 -1.54 -27.30 8.29
C THR A 295 -1.80 -26.55 9.58
N ARG A 296 -2.52 -25.42 9.56
CA ARG A 296 -2.88 -24.69 10.77
C ARG A 296 -4.14 -25.35 11.38
N PRO A 297 -4.06 -25.99 12.56
CA PRO A 297 -5.24 -26.61 13.16
C PRO A 297 -6.29 -25.53 13.44
N SER A 298 -7.55 -25.83 13.09
CA SER A 298 -8.71 -24.99 13.39
C SER A 298 -8.66 -24.55 14.86
N PRO A 299 -8.85 -23.26 15.18
CA PRO A 299 -8.90 -22.84 16.57
C PRO A 299 -10.05 -23.60 17.24
N ARG A 300 -9.73 -24.49 18.17
CA ARG A 300 -10.72 -25.11 19.05
C ARG A 300 -11.60 -23.98 19.57
N ARG A 301 -12.93 -24.10 19.39
CA ARG A 301 -13.91 -23.24 20.07
C ARG A 301 -13.57 -23.27 21.56
N THR A 302 -12.86 -22.26 22.03
CA THR A 302 -12.68 -22.05 23.46
C THR A 302 -14.02 -21.55 23.97
N SER A 303 -14.63 -22.34 24.85
CA SER A 303 -15.77 -21.91 25.64
C SER A 303 -15.45 -20.56 26.30
N PRO A 304 -16.45 -19.66 26.45
CA PRO A 304 -16.20 -18.33 26.97
C PRO A 304 -15.55 -18.40 28.36
N PRO A 305 -14.63 -17.47 28.68
CA PRO A 305 -13.99 -17.44 29.99
C PRO A 305 -15.04 -17.28 31.08
N ARG A 306 -14.94 -18.13 32.10
CA ARG A 306 -15.75 -18.07 33.31
C ARG A 306 -15.63 -16.66 33.91
N SER A 307 -16.76 -16.05 34.24
CA SER A 307 -16.88 -14.70 34.81
C SER A 307 -15.84 -14.44 35.90
N ALA A 308 -15.17 -13.29 35.81
CA ALA A 308 -14.18 -12.82 36.78
C ALA A 308 -14.76 -12.79 38.22
N PRO A 309 -13.94 -13.07 39.25
CA PRO A 309 -14.40 -13.01 40.64
C PRO A 309 -14.75 -11.57 41.03
N THR A 310 -15.89 -11.42 41.70
CA THR A 310 -16.42 -10.17 42.24
C THR A 310 -15.39 -9.50 43.18
N PRO A 311 -15.14 -8.18 43.07
CA PRO A 311 -14.22 -7.51 43.97
C PRO A 311 -14.76 -7.50 45.41
N LEU A 312 -13.90 -7.88 46.35
CA LEU A 312 -14.14 -7.81 47.79
C LEU A 312 -14.50 -6.38 48.20
N ARG A 313 -15.67 -6.25 48.82
CA ARG A 313 -16.24 -5.02 49.35
C ARG A 313 -15.32 -4.46 50.45
N LYS A 314 -14.57 -3.40 50.15
CA LYS A 314 -13.79 -2.66 51.17
C LYS A 314 -14.75 -2.04 52.18
N ALA A 315 -14.54 -2.35 53.46
CA ALA A 315 -15.27 -1.77 54.58
C ALA A 315 -15.14 -0.24 54.58
N ARG A 316 -16.26 0.45 54.83
CA ARG A 316 -16.34 1.90 55.07
C ARG A 316 -15.36 2.28 56.20
N ARG A 317 -14.50 3.25 55.95
CA ARG A 317 -13.91 4.10 57.00
C ARG A 317 -14.58 5.46 56.91
N GLU A 318 -15.08 5.94 58.05
CA GLU A 318 -15.73 7.24 58.16
C GLU A 318 -14.73 8.40 58.00
N PRO A 319 -15.18 9.60 57.61
CA PRO A 319 -14.31 10.74 57.39
C PRO A 319 -13.91 11.39 58.73
N ILE A 320 -12.61 11.63 58.92
CA ILE A 320 -12.09 12.50 59.97
C ILE A 320 -12.01 13.91 59.39
N ASP A 321 -12.67 14.83 60.09
CA ASP A 321 -12.78 16.25 59.80
C ASP A 321 -11.58 17.00 60.39
N HIS A 322 -10.85 17.78 59.59
CA HIS A 322 -9.82 18.70 60.10
C HIS A 322 -9.76 19.98 59.27
N HIS A 323 -10.63 20.93 59.64
CA HIS A 323 -10.33 22.36 59.51
C HIS A 323 -9.32 22.77 60.57
N SER A 324 -8.19 23.35 60.16
CA SER A 324 -7.46 24.45 60.81
C SER A 324 -6.17 24.78 60.04
N ARG A 325 -6.12 25.97 59.43
CA ARG A 325 -4.87 26.63 58.96
C ARG A 325 -4.19 27.31 60.17
N PRO A 326 -2.90 27.70 60.08
CA PRO A 326 -2.60 29.07 59.65
C PRO A 326 -1.37 29.22 58.74
N SER A 327 -1.28 30.43 58.18
CA SER A 327 -0.35 30.99 57.21
C SER A 327 1.01 31.44 57.76
N SER A 328 2.05 31.41 56.92
CA SER A 328 3.16 32.38 56.94
C SER A 328 3.88 32.47 55.58
N SER A 329 4.31 33.69 55.23
CA SER A 329 4.62 34.21 53.90
C SER A 329 6.13 34.08 53.49
N PRO A 330 6.70 34.88 52.55
CA PRO A 330 7.32 34.36 51.33
C PRO A 330 8.84 34.56 51.25
N ASN A 331 9.54 33.83 50.37
CA ASN A 331 10.91 34.16 49.97
C ASN A 331 11.01 34.37 48.45
N THR A 332 11.33 35.61 48.11
CA THR A 332 12.01 36.08 46.90
C THR A 332 13.34 35.35 46.66
N VAL A 333 13.75 35.20 45.39
CA VAL A 333 15.05 35.69 44.82
C VAL A 333 15.31 35.08 43.42
N THR A 334 15.32 36.00 42.44
CA THR A 334 16.08 36.13 41.17
C THR A 334 16.25 34.99 40.16
N SER A 335 15.87 35.32 38.91
CA SER A 335 16.37 34.78 37.64
C SER A 335 17.75 35.34 37.26
N PRO A 336 18.51 34.60 36.44
CA PRO A 336 19.16 35.15 35.24
C PRO A 336 18.82 34.26 34.03
N GLY A 337 18.49 34.76 32.84
CA GLY A 337 19.35 35.56 31.97
C GLY A 337 19.15 35.00 30.56
N GLN A 338 18.54 35.80 29.68
CA GLN A 338 18.33 35.50 28.27
C GLN A 338 19.69 35.48 27.54
N ALA A 339 19.97 34.41 26.79
CA ALA A 339 21.00 34.39 25.76
C ALA A 339 20.31 34.47 24.39
N ALA A 340 20.37 35.65 23.77
CA ALA A 340 20.01 35.85 22.38
C ALA A 340 21.16 35.33 21.49
N LEU A 341 20.83 34.43 20.55
CA LEU A 341 21.73 34.00 19.50
C LEU A 341 21.65 35.01 18.35
N ASP A 342 22.79 35.65 18.10
CA ASP A 342 23.03 36.62 17.04
C ASP A 342 23.11 35.92 15.68
N PHE A 343 22.29 36.34 14.73
CA PHE A 343 22.28 35.83 13.35
C PHE A 343 23.26 36.64 12.51
N GLY A 344 24.43 36.06 12.26
CA GLY A 344 25.43 36.61 11.34
C GLY A 344 24.90 36.73 9.91
N GLN A 345 25.01 37.93 9.33
CA GLN A 345 24.76 38.19 7.92
C GLN A 345 25.87 37.63 7.00
N PRO A 346 25.55 37.27 5.74
CA PRO A 346 26.54 36.79 4.78
C PRO A 346 27.32 37.95 4.14
N ARG A 347 28.66 37.81 4.08
CA ARG A 347 29.51 38.68 3.26
C ARG A 347 29.49 38.23 1.81
N ALA A 348 29.15 39.17 0.93
CA ALA A 348 29.37 39.09 -0.50
C ALA A 348 30.88 39.08 -0.82
N SER A 349 31.29 38.21 -1.75
CA SER A 349 32.60 38.31 -2.41
C SER A 349 32.38 38.57 -3.89
N THR A 350 32.92 39.69 -4.33
CA THR A 350 32.94 40.23 -5.69
C THR A 350 34.04 39.61 -6.57
N ASN A 351 33.70 39.46 -7.85
CA ASN A 351 34.52 39.35 -9.07
C ASN A 351 35.94 39.96 -9.02
N GLU A 352 36.97 39.21 -9.42
CA GLU A 352 37.74 39.26 -10.70
C GLU A 352 39.05 40.08 -10.58
N PRO A 353 40.05 39.94 -11.50
CA PRO A 353 40.04 39.32 -12.84
C PRO A 353 40.91 38.08 -13.05
#